data_AF-A0A822F5Z2-F1
#
_entry.id   AF-A0A822F5Z2-F1
#
_cell.length_a   1.000
_cell.length_b   1.000
_cell.length_c   1.000
_cell.angle_alpha   90.00
_cell.angle_beta   90.00
_cell.angle_gamma   90.00
#
_symmetry.space_group_name_H-M   'P 1'
#
loop_
_entity.id
_entity.type
_entity.pdbx_description
1 polymer ?
#
loop_
_entity_poly.entity_id
_entity_poly.type
_entity_poly.pdbx_seq_one_letter_code
_entity_poly.pdbx_strand_id
1 'polypeptide(L)' 'MRLKVLPPDHVDIGDSLSTIGEIYEKLHNPMLAFTYYQQALAIYRKCLTVWHGKIRSMEWNIERLSEQLEIELDELN' A
#
# COMPACT_ATOMS: atom_id res chain seq x y z
N MET A 1 -31.09 3.20 -13.86
CA MET A 1 -30.02 3.54 -12.89
C MET A 1 -28.72 3.66 -13.65
N ARG A 2 -28.02 4.80 -13.54
CA ARG A 2 -26.74 5.02 -14.21
C ARG A 2 -25.65 4.65 -13.21
N LEU A 3 -24.99 3.51 -13.42
CA LEU A 3 -23.77 3.17 -12.68
C LEU A 3 -22.76 4.28 -12.98
N LYS A 4 -22.49 5.14 -11.99
CA LYS A 4 -21.38 6.08 -12.04
C LYS A 4 -20.13 5.21 -12.04
N VAL A 5 -19.64 4.91 -13.24
CA VAL A 5 -18.31 4.31 -13.43
C VAL A 5 -17.35 5.31 -12.80
N LEU A 6 -16.88 4.99 -11.60
CA LEU A 6 -15.82 5.77 -10.95
C LEU A 6 -14.64 5.79 -11.94
N PRO A 7 -13.98 6.94 -12.15
CA PRO A 7 -12.81 7.00 -12.99
C PRO A 7 -11.81 5.90 -12.56
N PRO A 8 -11.11 5.24 -13.49
CA PRO A 8 -10.17 4.15 -13.17
C PRO A 8 -9.00 4.54 -12.26
N ASP A 9 -8.85 5.83 -11.94
CA ASP A 9 -7.92 6.38 -10.96
C ASP A 9 -8.69 6.99 -9.76
N HIS A 10 -9.69 6.29 -9.23
CA HIS A 10 -10.39 6.75 -8.03
C HIS A 10 -9.64 6.32 -6.76
N VAL A 11 -9.63 7.21 -5.75
CA VAL A 11 -8.98 6.96 -4.46
C VAL A 11 -9.44 5.66 -3.79
N ASP A 12 -10.67 5.20 -4.07
CA ASP A 12 -11.22 3.94 -3.54
C ASP A 12 -10.42 2.70 -3.99
N ILE A 13 -9.77 2.74 -5.16
CA ILE A 13 -8.90 1.65 -5.61
C ILE A 13 -7.65 1.61 -4.72
N GLY A 14 -7.11 2.78 -4.37
CA GLY A 14 -6.03 2.89 -3.39
C GLY A 14 -6.43 2.35 -2.02
N ASP A 15 -7.64 2.68 -1.54
CA ASP A 15 -8.17 2.20 -0.25
C ASP A 15 -8.35 0.68 -0.23
N SER A 16 -8.80 0.12 -1.35
CA SER A 16 -8.93 -1.33 -1.51
C SER A 16 -7.56 -2.02 -1.47
N LEU A 17 -6.57 -1.48 -2.17
CA LEU A 17 -5.20 -2.02 -2.18
C LEU A 17 -4.52 -1.89 -0.82
N SER A 18 -4.69 -0.77 -0.11
CA SER A 18 -4.14 -0.63 1.24
C SER A 18 -4.77 -1.63 2.21
N THR A 19 -6.07 -1.88 2.09
CA THR A 19 -6.76 -2.91 2.89
C THR A 19 -6.21 -4.30 2.61
N ILE A 20 -5.91 -4.62 1.35
CA ILE A 20 -5.26 -5.89 1.00
C ILE A 20 -3.85 -5.98 1.61
N GLY A 21 -3.08 -4.89 1.57
CA GLY A 21 -1.78 -4.80 2.23
C GLY A 21 -1.87 -5.13 3.72
N GLU A 22 -2.82 -4.52 4.43
CA GLU A 22 -3.05 -4.77 5.86
C GLU A 22 -3.44 -6.23 6.15
N ILE A 23 -4.24 -6.84 5.27
CA ILE A 23 -4.60 -8.26 5.39
C ILE A 23 -3.36 -9.13 5.28
N TYR A 24 -2.47 -8.86 4.32
CA TYR A 24 -1.24 -9.64 4.17
C TYR A 24 -0.26 -9.44 5.33
N GLU A 25 -0.20 -8.26 5.94
CA GLU A 25 0.56 -8.06 7.18
C GLU A 25 0.02 -8.93 8.31
N LYS A 26 -1.31 -8.99 8.47
CA LYS A 26 -1.96 -9.86 9.46
C LYS A 26 -1.76 -11.35 9.18
N LEU A 27 -1.50 -11.71 7.93
CA LEU A 27 -1.16 -13.07 7.50
C LEU A 27 0.35 -13.37 7.59
N HIS A 28 1.15 -12.49 8.18
CA HIS A 28 2.62 -12.61 8.27
C HIS A 28 3.29 -12.79 6.90
N ASN A 29 2.75 -12.14 5.86
CA ASN A 29 3.33 -12.11 4.53
C ASN A 29 3.78 -10.69 4.17
N PRO A 30 4.94 -10.25 4.68
CA PRO A 30 5.45 -8.89 4.47
C PRO A 30 5.75 -8.57 3.00
N MET A 31 6.17 -9.57 2.21
CA MET A 31 6.45 -9.41 0.77
C MET A 31 5.22 -8.98 -0.03
N LEU A 32 4.08 -9.67 0.17
CA LEU A 32 2.84 -9.31 -0.50
C LEU A 32 2.29 -7.99 0.04
N ALA A 33 2.33 -7.78 1.37
CA ALA A 33 1.89 -6.53 1.97
C ALA A 33 2.61 -5.32 1.39
N PHE A 34 3.94 -5.39 1.29
CA PHE A 34 4.80 -4.38 0.69
C PHE A 34 4.38 -4.06 -0.75
N THR A 35 4.17 -5.10 -1.56
CA THR A 35 3.75 -4.98 -2.97
C THR A 35 2.40 -4.26 -3.11
N TYR A 36 1.43 -4.57 -2.24
CA TYR A 36 0.11 -3.93 -2.27
C TYR A 36 0.14 -2.49 -1.77
N TYR A 37 0.94 -2.18 -0.74
CA TYR A 37 1.11 -0.79 -0.29
C TYR A 37 1.81 0.09 -1.34
N GLN A 38 2.78 -0.44 -2.09
CA GLN A 38 3.39 0.30 -3.20
C GLN A 38 2.37 0.64 -4.30
N GLN A 39 1.49 -0.30 -4.64
CA GLN A 39 0.42 -0.06 -5.61
C GLN A 39 -0.59 0.98 -5.09
N ALA A 40 -0.98 0.89 -3.81
CA ALA A 40 -1.86 1.87 -3.18
C ALA A 40 -1.23 3.28 -3.19
N LEU A 41 0.05 3.39 -2.85
CA LEU A 41 0.82 4.63 -2.88
C LEU A 41 0.86 5.26 -4.29
N ALA A 42 1.06 4.44 -5.32
CA ALA A 42 1.08 4.91 -6.71
C ALA A 42 -0.27 5.55 -7.12
N ILE A 43 -1.39 4.98 -6.66
CA ILE A 43 -2.72 5.56 -6.90
C ILE A 43 -2.89 6.83 -6.06
N TYR A 44 -2.58 6.81 -4.77
CA TYR A 44 -2.70 7.98 -3.92
C TYR A 44 -1.88 9.17 -4.42
N ARG A 45 -0.67 8.95 -4.96
CA ARG A 45 0.16 10.02 -5.55
C ARG A 45 -0.45 10.62 -6.82
N LYS A 46 -1.27 9.87 -7.56
CA LYS A 46 -1.98 10.38 -8.74
C LYS A 46 -3.26 11.13 -8.36
N CYS A 47 -3.95 10.68 -7.33
CA CYS A 47 -5.29 11.15 -6.97
C CYS A 47 -5.29 12.26 -5.90
N LEU A 48 -4.27 12.30 -5.05
CA LEU A 48 -4.21 13.13 -3.84
C LEU A 48 -3.00 14.06 -3.89
N THR A 49 -3.08 15.18 -3.19
CA THR A 49 -1.93 16.07 -3.01
C THR A 49 -0.89 15.39 -2.12
N VAL A 50 0.39 15.72 -2.32
CA VAL A 50 1.54 15.11 -1.62
C VAL A 50 1.44 15.20 -0.08
N TRP A 51 0.67 16.17 0.43
CA TRP A 51 0.47 16.38 1.87
C TRP A 51 -0.70 15.58 2.48
N HIS A 52 -1.30 14.68 1.72
CA HIS A 52 -2.43 13.88 2.19
C HIS A 52 -1.98 12.74 3.11
N GLY A 53 -2.60 12.60 4.29
CA GLY A 53 -2.19 11.64 5.33
C GLY A 53 -2.07 10.19 4.84
N LYS A 54 -2.93 9.76 3.90
CA LYS A 54 -2.87 8.43 3.25
C LYS A 54 -1.51 8.15 2.58
N ILE A 55 -0.90 9.14 1.91
CA ILE A 55 0.41 8.98 1.27
C ILE A 55 1.48 8.72 2.33
N ARG A 56 1.50 9.54 3.39
CA ARG A 56 2.44 9.38 4.51
C ARG A 56 2.30 8.02 5.20
N SER A 57 1.06 7.57 5.43
CA SER A 57 0.81 6.26 6.04
C SER A 57 1.35 5.12 5.18
N MET A 58 1.18 5.19 3.85
CA MET A 58 1.73 4.19 2.95
C MET A 58 3.25 4.22 2.92
N GLU A 59 3.87 5.40 2.88
CA GLU A 59 5.33 5.55 2.93
C GLU A 59 5.91 4.92 4.20
N TRP A 60 5.29 5.18 5.37
CA TRP A 60 5.69 4.58 6.63
C TRP A 60 5.53 3.04 6.64
N ASN A 61 4.41 2.52 6.12
CA ASN A 61 4.21 1.07 6.03
C ASN A 61 5.23 0.39 5.12
N ILE A 62 5.58 1.03 4.00
CA ILE A 62 6.56 0.51 3.04
C ILE A 62 7.96 0.50 3.67
N GLU A 63 8.38 1.60 4.31
CA GLU A 63 9.70 1.72 4.95
C GLU A 63 9.89 0.67 6.05
N ARG A 64 8.91 0.55 6.96
CA ARG A 64 8.93 -0.47 8.02
C ARG A 64 9.01 -1.89 7.47
N LEU A 65 8.27 -2.19 6.40
CA LEU A 65 8.28 -3.53 5.81
C LEU A 65 9.59 -3.80 5.05
N SER A 66 10.20 -2.81 4.41
CA SER A 66 11.53 -3.01 3.81
C SER A 66 12.59 -3.33 4.85
N GLU A 67 12.58 -2.64 6.00
CA GLU A 67 13.52 -2.93 7.10
C GLU A 67 13.33 -4.36 7.63
N GLN A 68 12.08 -4.80 7.80
CA GLN A 68 11.78 -6.17 8.22
C GLN A 68 12.32 -7.21 7.21
N LEU A 69 12.11 -6.97 5.92
CA LEU A 69 12.57 -7.87 4.86
C LEU A 69 14.10 -7.92 4.73
N GLU A 70 14.78 -6.80 4.99
CA GLU A 70 16.25 -6.74 5.02
C GLU A 70 16.81 -7.57 6.19
N ILE A 71 16.22 -7.48 7.38
CA ILE A 71 16.61 -8.29 8.55
C ILE A 71 16.42 -9.78 8.27
N GLU A 72 15.28 -10.19 7.70
CA GLU A 72 15.01 -11.59 7.38
C GLU A 72 16.03 -12.18 6.37
N LEU A 73 16.57 -11.35 5.46
CA LEU A 73 17.61 -11.77 4.53
C LEU A 73 19.00 -11.89 5.19
N ASP A 74 19.30 -11.00 6.14
CA ASP A 74 20.55 -11.02 6.89
C ASP A 74 20.62 -12.20 7.89
N GLU A 75 19.49 -12.63 8.47
CA GLU A 75 19.42 -13.80 9.36
C GLU A 75 19.62 -15.15 8.64
N LEU A 76 19.55 -15.17 7.30
CA LEU A 76 19.70 -16.38 6.48
C LEU A 76 21.12 -16.58 5.92
N ASN A 77 22.06 -15.66 6.19
CA ASN A 77 23.47 -15.71 5.80
C ASN A 77 24.40 -16.04 6.99
#